data_AF-A0A849ESA6-F1
#
_entry.id   AF-A0A849ESA6-F1
#
_cell.length_a   1.000
_cell.length_b   1.000
_cell.length_c   1.000
_cell.angle_alpha   90.00
_cell.angle_beta   90.00
_cell.angle_gamma   90.00
#
_symmetry.space_group_name_H-M   'P 1'
#
loop_
_entity.id
_entity.type
_entity.pdbx_description
1 polymer ?
#
loop_
_entity_poly.entity_id
_entity_poly.type
_entity_poly.pdbx_seq_one_letter_code
_entity_poly.pdbx_strand_id
1 'polypeptide(L)'
;MIRLIRKLDTPEPPWATLTLPWAARTNSRLRVLLDNGKEADICLEDDGALRNGDLLASDEGHVVRIHAASEPLSTATCADARTMA
;
A
#
# COMPACT_ATOMS: atom_id res chain seq x y z
N MET A 1 -7.65 1.47 17.36
CA MET A 1 -7.72 1.07 15.94
C MET A 1 -7.38 2.31 15.13
N ILE A 2 -6.29 2.26 14.38
CA ILE A 2 -5.71 3.41 13.67
C ILE A 2 -6.50 3.65 12.37
N ARG A 3 -6.79 4.90 11.97
CA ARG A 3 -7.41 5.17 10.66
C ARG A 3 -6.46 5.89 9.74
N LEU A 4 -6.07 5.24 8.65
CA LEU A 4 -5.24 5.78 7.58
C LEU A 4 -6.13 6.53 6.59
N ILE A 5 -6.07 7.86 6.62
CA ILE A 5 -7.05 8.73 5.93
C ILE A 5 -6.49 9.45 4.72
N ARG A 6 -5.16 9.56 4.59
CA ARG A 6 -4.53 10.27 3.48
C ARG A 6 -3.17 9.67 3.11
N LYS A 7 -2.76 9.92 1.87
CA LYS A 7 -1.41 9.62 1.39
C LYS A 7 -0.50 10.82 1.68
N LEU A 8 0.77 10.54 1.99
CA LEU A 8 1.81 11.54 2.14
C LEU A 8 2.71 11.52 0.90
N ASP A 9 2.95 12.71 0.34
CA ASP A 9 3.91 12.89 -0.77
C ASP A 9 5.34 13.11 -0.25
N THR A 10 5.47 13.48 1.02
CA THR A 10 6.76 13.74 1.66
C THR A 10 7.29 12.47 2.32
N PRO A 11 8.57 12.13 2.13
CA PRO A 11 9.17 10.98 2.79
C PRO A 11 9.35 11.25 4.29
N GLU A 12 8.44 10.70 5.09
CA GLU A 12 8.49 10.69 6.55
C GLU A 12 8.92 9.30 7.07
N PRO A 13 9.64 9.22 8.21
CA PRO A 13 10.02 7.96 8.80
C PRO A 13 8.76 7.17 9.21
N PRO A 14 8.53 5.97 8.64
CA PRO A 14 7.33 5.21 8.95
C PRO A 14 7.43 4.63 10.37
N TRP A 15 6.36 4.83 11.14
CA TRP A 15 6.19 4.20 12.44
C TRP A 15 5.91 2.70 12.31
N ALA A 16 5.25 2.28 11.22
CA ALA A 16 4.97 0.89 10.91
C ALA A 16 4.94 0.63 9.40
N THR A 17 4.97 -0.64 9.02
CA THR A 17 4.77 -1.09 7.66
C THR A 17 3.48 -1.89 7.54
N LEU A 18 2.96 -1.93 6.32
CA LEU A 18 1.77 -2.67 5.97
C LEU A 18 1.99 -3.41 4.66
N THR A 19 2.07 -4.73 4.72
CA THR A 19 2.26 -5.58 3.56
C THR A 19 0.92 -6.03 2.97
N LEU A 20 0.63 -5.65 1.72
CA LEU A 20 -0.65 -5.94 1.07
C LEU A 20 -0.51 -6.51 -0.34
N PRO A 21 -1.34 -7.50 -0.73
CA PRO A 21 -1.44 -7.95 -2.11
C PRO A 21 -2.06 -6.88 -3.01
N TRP A 22 -1.91 -7.00 -4.32
CA TRP A 22 -2.43 -6.05 -5.29
C TRP A 22 -3.94 -5.82 -5.14
N ALA A 23 -4.73 -6.88 -5.00
CA ALA A 23 -6.18 -6.78 -4.85
C ALA A 23 -6.62 -5.99 -3.60
N ALA A 24 -5.80 -5.98 -2.54
CA ALA A 24 -6.07 -5.20 -1.35
C ALA A 24 -5.66 -3.73 -1.55
N ARG A 25 -4.56 -3.47 -2.26
CA ARG A 25 -4.03 -2.13 -2.56
C ARG A 25 -4.94 -1.28 -3.46
N THR A 26 -5.88 -1.89 -4.16
CA THR A 26 -6.89 -1.19 -4.97
C THR A 26 -8.12 -0.75 -4.17
N ASN A 27 -8.26 -1.17 -2.91
CA ASN A 27 -9.41 -0.79 -2.09
C ASN A 27 -9.09 0.48 -1.28
N SER A 28 -9.86 1.54 -1.48
CA SER A 28 -9.78 2.75 -0.65
C SER A 28 -10.32 2.55 0.77
N ARG A 29 -11.10 1.48 0.99
CA ARG A 29 -11.72 1.13 2.28
C ARG A 29 -11.42 -0.32 2.64
N LEU A 30 -10.53 -0.54 3.60
CA LEU A 30 -10.11 -1.88 3.98
C LEU A 30 -9.55 -1.92 5.41
N ARG A 31 -10.08 -2.83 6.22
CA ARG A 31 -9.49 -3.17 7.53
C ARG A 31 -8.31 -4.12 7.35
N VAL A 32 -7.21 -3.79 8.02
CA VAL A 32 -5.92 -4.45 7.86
C VAL A 32 -5.21 -4.58 9.20
N LEU A 33 -4.32 -5.56 9.30
CA LEU A 33 -3.38 -5.69 10.40
C LEU A 33 -2.02 -5.19 9.92
N LEU A 34 -1.45 -4.23 10.64
CA LEU A 34 -0.10 -3.75 10.37
C LEU A 34 0.92 -4.84 10.71
N ASP A 35 2.12 -4.76 10.13
CA ASP A 35 3.19 -5.73 10.37
C ASP A 35 3.68 -5.70 11.85
N ASN A 36 3.36 -4.64 12.60
CA ASN A 36 3.62 -4.53 14.03
C ASN A 36 2.51 -5.10 14.93
N GLY A 37 1.47 -5.71 14.34
CA GLY A 37 0.36 -6.33 15.05
C GLY A 37 -0.74 -5.38 15.52
N LYS A 38 -0.68 -4.08 15.18
CA LYS A 38 -1.79 -3.15 15.44
C LYS A 38 -2.82 -3.16 14.31
N GLU A 39 -4.10 -3.07 14.66
CA GLU A 39 -5.18 -2.96 13.69
C GLU A 39 -5.31 -1.54 13.14
N ALA A 40 -5.45 -1.44 11.81
CA ALA A 40 -5.67 -0.21 11.08
C ALA A 40 -6.82 -0.32 10.06
N ASP A 41 -7.44 0.81 9.73
CA ASP A 41 -8.44 0.94 8.68
C ASP A 41 -7.90 1.88 7.60
N ILE A 42 -7.86 1.42 6.35
CA ILE A 42 -7.60 2.29 5.21
C ILE A 42 -8.92 2.95 4.86
N CYS A 43 -8.97 4.28 4.88
CA CYS A 43 -10.13 5.10 4.56
C CYS A 43 -9.69 6.31 3.74
N LEU A 44 -9.24 6.07 2.51
CA LEU A 44 -8.79 7.13 1.61
C LEU A 44 -10.00 7.81 0.95
N GLU A 45 -9.93 9.12 0.82
CA GLU A 45 -10.93 9.90 0.08
C GLU A 45 -10.79 9.71 -1.44
N ASP A 46 -9.60 9.39 -1.93
CA ASP A 46 -9.31 9.12 -3.35
C ASP A 46 -9.30 7.62 -3.70
N ASP A 47 -9.71 7.30 -4.93
CA ASP A 47 -9.80 5.95 -5.49
C ASP A 47 -8.45 5.40 -5.99
N GLY A 48 -7.34 6.07 -5.67
CA GLY A 48 -6.02 5.76 -6.19
C GLY A 48 -5.43 4.48 -5.59
N ALA A 49 -5.04 3.52 -6.44
CA ALA A 49 -4.35 2.31 -6.00
C ALA A 49 -3.07 2.63 -5.22
N LEU A 50 -2.89 1.94 -4.09
CA LEU A 50 -1.69 2.02 -3.27
C LEU A 50 -0.52 1.35 -4.00
N ARG A 51 0.57 2.11 -4.15
CA ARG A 51 1.82 1.63 -4.73
C ARG A 51 2.77 1.19 -3.64
N ASN A 52 3.72 0.35 -4.03
CA ASN A 52 4.80 -0.05 -3.14
C ASN A 52 5.62 1.18 -2.76
N GLY A 53 5.80 1.40 -1.45
CA GLY A 53 6.53 2.54 -0.92
C GLY A 53 5.66 3.75 -0.58
N ASP A 54 4.36 3.74 -0.91
CA ASP A 54 3.44 4.81 -0.52
C ASP A 54 3.40 4.95 1.01
N LEU A 55 3.30 6.20 1.47
CA LEU A 55 3.17 6.53 2.88
C LEU A 55 1.73 6.96 3.17
N LEU A 56 1.13 6.37 4.19
CA LEU A 56 -0.20 6.69 4.67
C LEU A 56 -0.11 7.35 6.04
N ALA A 57 -0.79 8.48 6.20
CA ALA A 57 -0.92 9.14 7.50
C ALA A 57 -2.25 8.77 8.14
N SER A 58 -2.19 8.49 9.45
CA SER A 58 -3.38 8.32 10.26
C SER A 58 -3.97 9.64 10.75
N ASP A 59 -5.21 9.60 11.22
CA ASP A 59 -5.84 10.71 11.95
C ASP A 59 -5.06 11.09 13.23
N GLU A 60 -4.46 10.11 13.90
CA GLU A 60 -3.59 10.33 15.07
C GLU A 60 -2.15 10.76 14.74
N GLY A 61 -1.81 10.95 13.46
CA GLY A 61 -0.46 11.36 13.02
C GLY A 61 0.58 10.24 12.90
N HIS A 62 0.18 8.96 12.97
CA HIS A 62 1.09 7.85 12.67
C HIS A 62 1.32 7.72 11.16
N VAL A 63 2.56 7.45 10.76
CA VAL A 63 2.93 7.19 9.37
C VAL A 63 3.12 5.70 9.14
N VAL A 64 2.45 5.15 8.14
CA VAL A 64 2.54 3.74 7.75
C VAL A 64 3.02 3.62 6.31
N ARG A 65 4.03 2.79 6.06
CA ARG A 65 4.54 2.53 4.71
C ARG A 65 3.92 1.28 4.10
N ILE A 66 3.44 1.39 2.86
CA ILE A 66 2.91 0.27 2.09
C ILE A 66 4.04 -0.55 1.48
N HIS A 67 3.98 -1.86 1.70
CA HIS A 67 4.80 -2.85 1.02
C HIS A 67 3.93 -3.73 0.13
N ALA A 68 4.37 -3.95 -1.11
CA ALA A 68 3.77 -4.96 -1.97
C ALA A 68 4.07 -6.35 -1.40
N ALA A 69 3.03 -7.14 -1.14
CA ALA A 69 3.20 -8.53 -0.80
C ALA A 69 3.86 -9.30 -1.96
N SER A 70 4.62 -10.33 -1.64
CA SER A 70 5.08 -11.29 -2.64
C SER A 70 3.89 -12.14 -3.08
N GLU A 71 3.57 -12.11 -4.37
CA GLU A 71 2.42 -12.80 -4.95
C GLU A 71 2.90 -13.79 -6.03
N PRO A 72 2.26 -14.97 -6.17
CA PRO A 72 2.59 -15.92 -7.22
C PRO A 72 2.13 -15.38 -8.57
N LEU A 73 3.05 -14.75 -9.30
CA LEU A 73 2.82 -14.17 -10.63
C LEU A 73 3.61 -14.93 -11.69
N SER A 74 3.03 -15.01 -12.90
CA SER A 74 3.79 -15.45 -14.09
C SER A 74 4.61 -14.28 -14.62
N THR A 75 5.93 -14.46 -14.72
CA THR A 75 6.82 -13.47 -15.34
C THR A 75 7.06 -13.84 -16.80
N ALA A 76 6.74 -12.93 -17.72
CA ALA A 76 7.09 -13.04 -19.13
C ALA A 76 8.23 -12.06 -19.45
N THR A 77 9.30 -12.55 -20.06
CA THR A 77 10.45 -11.75 -20.52
C THR A 77 10.57 -11.86 -22.03
N CYS A 78 10.73 -10.74 -22.73
CA CYS A 78 10.94 -10.70 -24.18
C CYS A 78 12.07 -9.73 -24.51
N ALA A 79 12.97 -10.14 -25.42
CA ALA A 79 14.10 -9.31 -25.84
C ALA A 79 13.70 -8.22 -26.86
N ASP A 80 12.57 -8.39 -27.54
CA ASP A 80 12.09 -7.53 -28.61
C ASP A 80 10.83 -6.77 -28.21
N ALA A 81 10.94 -5.45 -28.05
CA ALA A 81 9.83 -4.60 -27.65
C ALA A 81 8.63 -4.66 -28.62
N ARG A 82 8.86 -5.00 -29.90
CA ARG A 82 7.79 -5.18 -30.90
C ARG A 82 6.91 -6.41 -30.66
N THR A 83 7.40 -7.42 -29.94
CA THR A 83 6.67 -8.66 -29.66
C THR A 83 5.97 -8.62 -28.29
N MET A 84 6.22 -7.58 -27.47
CA MET A 84 5.53 -7.33 -26.20
C MET A 84 4.22 -6.52 -26.33
N ALA A 85 3.80 -6.18 -27.56
CA ALA A 85 2.62 -5.36 -27.82
C ALA A 85 1.32 -6.18 -27.85
#